data_AF-A0AAW9BX90-F1
#
_entry.id   AF-A0AAW9BX90-F1
#
_cell.length_a   1.000
_cell.length_b   1.000
_cell.length_c   1.000
_cell.angle_alpha   90.00
_cell.angle_beta   90.00
_cell.angle_gamma   90.00
#
_symmetry.space_group_name_H-M   'P 1'
#
loop_
_entity.id
_entity.type
_entity.pdbx_description
1 polymer ?
#
loop_
_entity_poly.entity_id
_entity_poly.type
_entity_poly.pdbx_seq_one_letter_code
_entity_poly.pdbx_strand_id
1 'polypeptide(L)'
;IEYGLSAADVNLALKDDRTIHRSNTEAFGSRSAELAFKSDSTARYDDLYYTVTPSKVDEAVDDNEQNLKLMTYNIWALPAIASHIGDRYELIPDYVKGYDVLALQEVFASGRDAFLRELAKDYPYQTKILDKDGFNVYDGGVVIVSRYPIVNEAQYVFPDRSGTDCFADKGVNYAEIIKGGQ
;
A
#
# COMPACT_ATOMS: atom_id res chain seq x y z
N ILE A 1 -34.21 1.92 1.87
CA ILE A 1 -34.01 2.12 0.41
C ILE A 1 -33.77 0.75 -0.19
N GLU A 2 -34.28 0.48 -1.39
CA GLU A 2 -33.87 -0.69 -2.16
C GLU A 2 -32.89 -0.22 -3.23
N TYR A 3 -31.76 -0.90 -3.36
CA TYR A 3 -30.70 -0.53 -4.28
C TYR A 3 -29.99 -1.78 -4.79
N GLY A 4 -29.37 -1.70 -5.95
CA GLY A 4 -28.74 -2.85 -6.59
C GLY A 4 -27.79 -2.41 -7.67
N LEU A 5 -26.94 -3.32 -8.10
CA LEU A 5 -26.12 -3.16 -9.31
C LEU A 5 -26.51 -4.22 -10.33
N SER A 6 -26.19 -3.96 -11.59
CA SER A 6 -26.29 -4.93 -12.67
C SER A 6 -25.19 -4.70 -13.69
N ALA A 7 -24.85 -5.76 -14.42
CA ALA A 7 -23.92 -5.76 -15.55
C ALA A 7 -24.47 -6.67 -16.65
N ALA A 8 -23.79 -6.78 -17.80
CA ALA A 8 -24.27 -7.61 -18.91
C ALA A 8 -24.44 -9.10 -18.53
N ASP A 9 -23.64 -9.58 -17.58
CA ASP A 9 -23.62 -10.94 -17.04
C ASP A 9 -24.01 -11.03 -15.56
N VAL A 10 -24.43 -9.92 -14.95
CA VAL A 10 -24.89 -9.86 -13.54
C VAL A 10 -26.30 -9.28 -13.50
N ASN A 11 -27.27 -10.14 -13.20
CA ASN A 11 -28.66 -9.73 -13.05
C ASN A 11 -28.85 -8.77 -11.86
N LEU A 12 -29.76 -7.80 -12.00
CA LEU A 12 -30.13 -6.90 -10.91
C LEU A 12 -30.76 -7.68 -9.75
N ALA A 13 -30.12 -7.61 -8.59
CA ALA A 13 -30.67 -8.08 -7.32
C ALA A 13 -30.73 -6.90 -6.35
N LEU A 14 -31.94 -6.49 -5.97
CA LEU A 14 -32.13 -5.42 -5.00
C LEU A 14 -31.77 -5.89 -3.59
N LYS A 15 -31.18 -4.97 -2.82
CA LYS A 15 -30.76 -5.11 -1.42
C LYS A 15 -31.38 -3.98 -0.62
N ASP A 16 -31.66 -4.26 0.65
CA ASP A 16 -32.31 -3.35 1.59
C ASP A 16 -31.53 -3.18 2.91
N ASP A 17 -30.36 -3.82 3.03
CA ASP A 17 -29.41 -3.67 4.13
C ASP A 17 -28.26 -2.70 3.79
N ARG A 18 -27.35 -2.43 4.75
CA ARG A 18 -26.20 -1.52 4.58
C ARG A 18 -24.85 -2.24 4.51
N THR A 19 -24.86 -3.54 4.29
CA THR A 19 -23.65 -4.35 4.19
C THR A 19 -23.06 -4.25 2.78
N ILE A 20 -21.80 -4.67 2.63
CA ILE A 20 -21.16 -4.72 1.31
C ILE A 20 -21.61 -5.98 0.58
N HIS A 21 -22.23 -5.81 -0.57
CA HIS A 21 -22.61 -6.89 -1.49
C HIS A 21 -21.61 -6.96 -2.63
N ARG A 22 -21.25 -8.18 -3.04
CA ARG A 22 -20.22 -8.44 -4.07
C ARG A 22 -20.75 -9.35 -5.16
N SER A 23 -20.27 -9.17 -6.38
CA SER A 23 -20.52 -10.02 -7.54
C SER A 23 -19.34 -9.96 -8.48
N ASN A 24 -19.05 -11.03 -9.21
CA ASN A 24 -18.01 -11.02 -10.25
C ASN A 24 -18.63 -10.83 -11.63
N THR A 25 -17.88 -10.21 -12.54
CA THR A 25 -18.30 -9.93 -13.92
C THR A 25 -17.12 -10.04 -14.87
N GLU A 26 -17.37 -10.55 -16.08
CA GLU A 26 -16.46 -10.52 -17.23
C GLU A 26 -16.82 -9.38 -18.19
N ALA A 27 -17.85 -8.60 -17.90
CA ALA A 27 -18.38 -7.58 -18.81
C ALA A 27 -17.54 -6.31 -18.91
N PHE A 28 -16.53 -6.12 -18.04
CA PHE A 28 -15.72 -4.91 -17.97
C PHE A 28 -14.25 -5.16 -18.31
N GLY A 29 -13.79 -4.58 -19.42
CA GLY A 29 -12.39 -4.61 -19.80
C GLY A 29 -11.93 -6.00 -20.30
N SER A 30 -10.68 -6.34 -20.03
CA SER A 30 -10.04 -7.59 -20.51
C SER A 30 -9.80 -8.62 -19.39
N ARG A 31 -10.27 -8.35 -18.18
CA ARG A 31 -10.09 -9.20 -17.00
C ARG A 31 -11.41 -9.26 -16.25
N SER A 32 -11.67 -10.39 -15.58
CA SER A 32 -12.70 -10.49 -14.55
C SER A 32 -12.59 -9.33 -13.57
N ALA A 33 -13.72 -8.82 -13.11
CA ALA A 33 -13.78 -7.75 -12.13
C ALA A 33 -14.77 -8.08 -11.02
N GLU A 34 -14.45 -7.66 -9.80
CA GLU A 34 -15.39 -7.64 -8.70
C GLU A 34 -16.17 -6.33 -8.73
N LEU A 35 -17.50 -6.44 -8.75
CA LEU A 35 -18.42 -5.36 -8.47
C LEU A 35 -18.80 -5.43 -7.00
N ALA A 36 -18.56 -4.36 -6.26
CA ALA A 36 -19.00 -4.26 -4.88
C ALA A 36 -19.82 -2.99 -4.67
N PHE A 37 -20.84 -3.06 -3.82
CA PHE A 37 -21.67 -1.91 -3.51
C PHE A 37 -22.26 -1.99 -2.09
N LYS A 38 -22.53 -0.82 -1.52
CA LYS A 38 -23.26 -0.66 -0.25
C LYS A 38 -24.00 0.68 -0.22
N SER A 39 -24.98 0.82 0.68
CA SER A 39 -25.53 2.11 1.07
C SER A 39 -25.02 2.55 2.45
N ASP A 40 -24.94 3.86 2.68
CA ASP A 40 -24.68 4.43 3.99
C ASP A 40 -25.65 5.58 4.30
N SER A 41 -26.16 5.64 5.53
CA SER A 41 -27.24 6.58 5.89
C SER A 41 -26.69 7.98 6.14
N THR A 42 -27.13 8.96 5.37
CA THR A 42 -26.86 10.40 5.58
C THR A 42 -28.08 11.12 6.18
N ALA A 43 -28.78 10.42 7.08
CA ALA A 43 -29.99 10.81 7.82
C ALA A 43 -31.26 11.05 6.99
N ARG A 44 -31.19 11.81 5.89
CA ARG A 44 -32.33 12.05 4.99
C ARG A 44 -32.28 11.21 3.71
N TYR A 45 -31.10 10.85 3.28
CA TYR A 45 -30.83 10.05 2.10
C TYR A 45 -29.81 8.98 2.44
N ASP A 46 -29.61 8.04 1.53
CA ASP A 46 -28.51 7.08 1.61
C ASP A 46 -27.51 7.43 0.49
N ASP A 47 -26.23 7.49 0.83
CA ASP A 47 -25.15 7.54 -0.15
C ASP A 47 -24.91 6.12 -0.67
N LEU A 48 -24.79 5.96 -1.99
CA LEU A 48 -24.44 4.69 -2.60
C LEU A 48 -22.95 4.69 -2.95
N TYR A 49 -22.24 3.71 -2.40
CA TYR A 49 -20.84 3.45 -2.70
C TYR A 49 -20.75 2.23 -3.59
N TYR A 50 -19.93 2.31 -4.62
CA TYR A 50 -19.64 1.18 -5.48
C TYR A 50 -18.18 1.17 -5.94
N THR A 51 -17.68 -0.02 -6.23
CA THR A 51 -16.35 -0.24 -6.80
C THR A 51 -16.44 -1.23 -7.95
N VAL A 52 -15.62 -1.01 -8.98
CA VAL A 52 -15.34 -1.98 -10.04
C VAL A 52 -13.86 -2.28 -9.98
N THR A 53 -13.50 -3.46 -9.50
CA THR A 53 -12.12 -3.81 -9.19
C THR A 53 -11.69 -4.98 -10.08
N PRO A 54 -10.85 -4.76 -11.11
CA PRO A 54 -10.30 -5.85 -11.89
C PRO A 54 -9.56 -6.85 -11.00
N SER A 55 -9.62 -8.14 -11.35
CA SER A 55 -8.85 -9.16 -10.66
C SER A 55 -7.37 -8.79 -10.66
N LYS A 56 -6.78 -8.87 -9.47
CA LYS A 56 -5.35 -8.67 -9.25
C LYS A 56 -4.58 -9.69 -10.10
N VAL A 57 -3.51 -9.21 -10.73
CA VAL A 57 -2.49 -10.07 -11.33
C VAL A 57 -1.28 -9.96 -10.43
N ASP A 58 -0.87 -11.09 -9.85
CA ASP A 58 0.32 -11.13 -9.02
C ASP A 58 1.56 -10.91 -9.87
N GLU A 59 2.47 -10.09 -9.35
CA GLU A 59 3.79 -9.96 -9.96
C GLU A 59 4.58 -11.25 -9.72
N ALA A 60 5.19 -11.77 -10.78
CA ALA A 60 6.06 -12.93 -10.67
C ALA A 60 7.47 -12.50 -10.28
N VAL A 61 8.13 -13.28 -9.42
CA VAL A 61 9.55 -13.12 -9.14
C VAL A 61 10.34 -13.25 -10.44
N ASP A 62 11.27 -12.33 -10.66
CA ASP A 62 12.22 -12.40 -11.78
C ASP A 62 13.51 -13.07 -11.33
N ASP A 63 13.70 -14.32 -11.76
CA ASP A 63 14.88 -15.14 -11.45
C ASP A 63 16.13 -14.73 -12.25
N ASN A 64 16.02 -13.77 -13.18
CA ASN A 64 17.20 -13.23 -13.84
C ASN A 64 17.99 -12.35 -12.85
N GLU A 65 19.15 -12.85 -12.44
CA GLU A 65 20.07 -12.18 -11.52
C GLU A 65 20.55 -10.80 -12.02
N GLN A 66 20.50 -10.54 -13.32
CA GLN A 66 20.90 -9.26 -13.92
C GLN A 66 19.78 -8.22 -13.95
N ASN A 67 18.55 -8.61 -13.62
CA ASN A 67 17.42 -7.71 -13.55
C ASN A 67 17.15 -7.33 -12.10
N LEU A 68 16.87 -6.06 -11.82
CA LEU A 68 16.36 -5.63 -10.54
C LEU A 68 14.92 -5.12 -10.70
N LYS A 69 13.96 -5.82 -10.10
CA LYS A 69 12.56 -5.40 -10.11
C LYS A 69 12.23 -4.64 -8.84
N LEU A 70 12.04 -3.34 -8.97
CA LEU A 70 11.76 -2.44 -7.84
C LEU A 70 10.32 -1.91 -7.90
N MET A 71 9.65 -1.92 -6.75
CA MET A 71 8.42 -1.16 -6.53
C MET A 71 8.72 0.06 -5.65
N THR A 72 8.21 1.22 -6.03
CA THR A 72 8.10 2.35 -5.12
C THR A 72 6.64 2.57 -4.78
N TYR A 73 6.32 2.70 -3.49
CA TYR A 73 4.94 2.87 -3.07
C TYR A 73 4.81 3.78 -1.85
N ASN A 74 4.15 4.92 -2.06
CA ASN A 74 3.68 5.75 -0.97
C ASN A 74 2.41 5.12 -0.40
N ILE A 75 2.50 4.62 0.83
CA ILE A 75 1.41 3.89 1.47
C ILE A 75 0.49 4.81 2.27
N TRP A 76 0.68 6.13 2.25
CA TRP A 76 -0.19 7.13 2.89
C TRP A 76 -0.59 6.79 4.34
N ALA A 77 0.33 6.26 5.16
CA ALA A 77 0.04 5.88 6.54
C ALA A 77 0.21 7.08 7.48
N LEU A 78 -0.54 8.16 7.21
CA LEU A 78 -0.52 9.42 7.96
C LEU A 78 -1.42 9.34 9.22
N PRO A 79 -0.85 9.43 10.44
CA PRO A 79 -1.63 9.49 11.68
C PRO A 79 -2.62 10.66 11.68
N ALA A 80 -3.80 10.47 12.28
CA ALA A 80 -4.86 11.47 12.44
C ALA A 80 -5.49 12.02 11.13
N ILE A 81 -4.92 11.73 9.96
CA ILE A 81 -5.43 12.18 8.65
C ILE A 81 -6.01 11.00 7.86
N ALA A 82 -5.25 9.91 7.75
CA ALA A 82 -5.70 8.73 7.02
C ALA A 82 -6.62 7.85 7.87
N SER A 83 -7.66 7.32 7.24
CA SER A 83 -8.53 6.29 7.82
C SER A 83 -8.09 4.89 7.36
N HIS A 84 -8.52 3.85 8.06
CA HIS A 84 -8.29 2.44 7.67
C HIS A 84 -6.82 2.06 7.47
N ILE A 85 -5.91 2.66 8.24
CA ILE A 85 -4.47 2.38 8.13
C ILE A 85 -4.16 0.92 8.48
N GLY A 86 -4.82 0.37 9.52
CA GLY A 86 -4.68 -1.03 9.92
C GLY A 86 -5.04 -2.00 8.81
N ASP A 87 -6.24 -1.85 8.24
CA ASP A 87 -6.72 -2.65 7.10
C ASP A 87 -5.71 -2.64 5.93
N ARG A 88 -5.11 -1.46 5.65
CA ARG A 88 -4.09 -1.35 4.61
C ARG A 88 -2.77 -2.02 4.99
N TYR A 89 -2.32 -1.90 6.24
CA TYR A 89 -1.13 -2.63 6.71
C TYR A 89 -1.32 -4.15 6.65
N GLU A 90 -2.53 -4.65 6.84
CA GLU A 90 -2.85 -6.08 6.67
C GLU A 90 -2.89 -6.48 5.19
N LEU A 91 -3.40 -5.62 4.31
CA LEU A 91 -3.60 -5.94 2.89
C LEU A 91 -2.32 -5.77 2.05
N ILE A 92 -1.58 -4.67 2.25
CA ILE A 92 -0.44 -4.29 1.40
C ILE A 92 0.60 -5.42 1.24
N PRO A 93 1.00 -6.17 2.29
CA PRO A 93 2.00 -7.24 2.15
C PRO A 93 1.66 -8.27 1.07
N ASP A 94 0.37 -8.59 0.88
CA ASP A 94 -0.06 -9.50 -0.19
C ASP A 94 0.02 -8.86 -1.57
N TYR A 95 -0.08 -7.54 -1.68
CA TYR A 95 -0.14 -6.80 -2.96
C TYR A 95 1.22 -6.38 -3.49
N VAL A 96 2.26 -6.45 -2.68
CA VAL A 96 3.61 -6.02 -3.05
C VAL A 96 4.58 -7.19 -3.24
N LYS A 97 4.09 -8.44 -3.27
CA LYS A 97 4.93 -9.62 -3.53
C LYS A 97 5.43 -9.65 -4.98
N GLY A 98 6.51 -10.38 -5.22
CA GLY A 98 7.06 -10.62 -6.56
C GLY A 98 8.11 -9.60 -7.03
N TYR A 99 8.31 -8.53 -6.28
CA TYR A 99 9.40 -7.57 -6.51
C TYR A 99 10.66 -8.02 -5.76
N ASP A 100 11.81 -7.53 -6.17
CA ASP A 100 13.08 -7.76 -5.47
C ASP A 100 13.25 -6.80 -4.30
N VAL A 101 12.82 -5.55 -4.51
CA VAL A 101 12.99 -4.43 -3.59
C VAL A 101 11.72 -3.59 -3.54
N LEU A 102 11.31 -3.19 -2.34
CA LEU A 102 10.27 -2.20 -2.12
C LEU A 102 10.88 -0.95 -1.50
N ALA A 103 10.67 0.19 -2.14
CA ALA A 103 10.92 1.51 -1.58
C ALA A 103 9.59 2.11 -1.11
N LEU A 104 9.36 2.14 0.19
CA LEU A 104 8.11 2.59 0.79
C LEU A 104 8.24 4.02 1.32
N GLN A 105 7.18 4.81 1.14
CA GLN A 105 7.07 6.17 1.69
C GLN A 105 5.81 6.33 2.55
N GLU A 106 5.87 7.30 3.46
CA GLU A 106 4.82 7.64 4.43
C GLU A 106 4.46 6.52 5.40
N VAL A 107 5.45 5.74 5.84
CA VAL A 107 5.30 4.68 6.86
C VAL A 107 5.36 5.29 8.29
N PHE A 108 4.45 6.23 8.58
CA PHE A 108 4.48 7.01 9.83
C PHE A 108 3.65 6.41 10.97
N ALA A 109 2.51 5.81 10.66
CA ALA A 109 1.55 5.41 11.67
C ALA A 109 2.00 4.22 12.53
N SER A 110 1.49 4.19 13.77
CA SER A 110 1.65 3.08 14.70
C SER A 110 1.18 1.77 14.07
N GLY A 111 1.76 0.65 14.52
CA GLY A 111 1.57 -0.66 13.89
C GLY A 111 2.54 -0.94 12.74
N ARG A 112 3.31 0.07 12.28
CA ARG A 112 4.34 -0.11 11.25
C ARG A 112 5.35 -1.21 11.55
N ASP A 113 5.72 -1.43 12.82
CA ASP A 113 6.67 -2.50 13.15
C ASP A 113 6.08 -3.88 12.89
N ALA A 114 4.77 -4.08 13.12
CA ALA A 114 4.10 -5.33 12.79
C ALA A 114 3.98 -5.50 11.26
N PHE A 115 3.65 -4.42 10.56
CA PHE A 115 3.63 -4.38 9.09
C PHE A 115 4.99 -4.72 8.48
N LEU A 116 6.07 -4.11 8.97
CA LEU A 116 7.44 -4.38 8.51
C LEU A 116 7.90 -5.80 8.86
N ARG A 117 7.47 -6.36 10.00
CA ARG A 117 7.69 -7.78 10.32
C ARG A 117 6.93 -8.72 9.40
N GLU A 118 5.73 -8.34 8.97
CA GLU A 118 4.97 -9.13 7.99
C GLU A 118 5.67 -9.12 6.63
N LEU A 119 6.10 -7.95 6.16
CA LEU A 119 6.92 -7.82 4.96
C LEU A 119 8.24 -8.60 5.06
N ALA A 120 8.85 -8.68 6.26
CA ALA A 120 10.11 -9.40 6.48
C ALA A 120 10.04 -10.89 6.14
N LYS A 121 8.85 -11.49 6.06
CA LYS A 121 8.67 -12.89 5.65
C LYS A 121 9.14 -13.12 4.20
N ASP A 122 8.92 -12.14 3.33
CA ASP A 122 9.34 -12.16 1.93
C ASP A 122 10.58 -11.26 1.68
N TYR A 123 10.71 -10.17 2.44
CA TYR A 123 11.74 -9.13 2.31
C TYR A 123 12.56 -8.98 3.61
N PRO A 124 13.43 -9.95 3.95
CA PRO A 124 14.07 -10.03 5.26
C PRO A 124 15.11 -8.94 5.53
N TYR A 125 15.61 -8.25 4.51
CA TYR A 125 16.62 -7.19 4.67
C TYR A 125 15.95 -5.82 4.59
N GLN A 126 16.15 -4.98 5.61
CA GLN A 126 15.47 -3.70 5.72
C GLN A 126 16.45 -2.63 6.15
N THR A 127 16.37 -1.46 5.54
CA THR A 127 17.08 -0.28 6.06
C THR A 127 16.43 0.18 7.36
N LYS A 128 17.15 0.98 8.13
CA LYS A 128 16.48 1.83 9.12
C LYS A 128 15.46 2.75 8.42
N ILE A 129 14.36 3.06 9.09
CA ILE A 129 13.46 4.12 8.63
C ILE A 129 14.26 5.42 8.63
N LEU A 130 14.10 6.23 7.58
CA LEU A 130 14.75 7.52 7.44
C LEU A 130 14.45 8.37 8.67
N ASP A 131 15.47 8.75 9.42
CA ASP A 131 15.35 9.60 10.60
C ASP A 131 16.55 10.55 10.73
N LYS A 132 16.42 11.50 11.66
CA LYS A 132 17.53 12.32 12.11
C LYS A 132 17.37 12.58 13.60
N ASP A 133 18.47 12.48 14.34
CA ASP A 133 18.50 12.93 15.74
C ASP A 133 18.07 14.41 15.82
N GLY A 134 16.98 14.68 16.55
CA GLY A 134 16.40 16.02 16.58
C GLY A 134 15.06 16.13 17.30
N PHE A 135 14.44 17.30 17.16
CA PHE A 135 13.18 17.69 17.81
C PHE A 135 11.94 17.44 16.94
N ASN A 136 12.12 16.82 15.76
CA ASN A 136 11.01 16.56 14.86
C ASN A 136 10.04 15.53 15.46
N VAL A 137 8.74 15.75 15.21
CA VAL A 137 7.68 14.91 15.77
C VAL A 137 7.58 13.58 15.03
N TYR A 138 7.83 13.60 13.72
CA TYR A 138 7.84 12.41 12.87
C TYR A 138 9.22 12.22 12.25
N ASP A 139 9.60 10.95 12.06
CA ASP A 139 10.72 10.59 11.20
C ASP A 139 10.38 10.92 9.71
N GLY A 140 11.19 10.44 8.77
CA GLY A 140 10.98 10.65 7.34
C GLY A 140 9.97 9.70 6.71
N GLY A 141 9.62 8.59 7.38
CA GLY A 141 8.67 7.59 6.90
C GLY A 141 9.10 6.88 5.62
N VAL A 142 10.40 6.88 5.30
CA VAL A 142 10.98 6.24 4.11
C VAL A 142 11.80 5.03 4.53
N VAL A 143 11.50 3.87 3.96
CA VAL A 143 12.20 2.61 4.23
C VAL A 143 12.35 1.80 2.96
N ILE A 144 13.49 1.12 2.83
CA ILE A 144 13.74 0.18 1.74
C ILE A 144 13.77 -1.22 2.35
N VAL A 145 12.98 -2.14 1.79
CA VAL A 145 13.00 -3.56 2.14
C VAL A 145 13.35 -4.40 0.91
N SER A 146 14.09 -5.49 1.11
CA SER A 146 14.72 -6.25 0.04
C SER A 146 14.68 -7.75 0.33
N ARG A 147 14.50 -8.54 -0.74
CA ARG A 147 14.68 -10.00 -0.74
C ARG A 147 16.15 -10.40 -0.61
N TYR A 148 17.04 -9.50 -1.04
CA TYR A 148 18.48 -9.69 -1.14
C TYR A 148 19.24 -8.89 -0.08
N PRO A 149 20.44 -9.34 0.35
CA PRO A 149 21.21 -8.68 1.39
C PRO A 149 21.47 -7.20 1.09
N ILE A 150 21.18 -6.33 2.06
CA ILE A 150 21.63 -4.93 2.08
C ILE A 150 22.99 -4.91 2.77
N VAL A 151 24.05 -4.56 2.04
CA VAL A 151 25.44 -4.57 2.53
C VAL A 151 25.93 -3.19 2.96
N ASN A 152 25.23 -2.14 2.56
CA ASN A 152 25.51 -0.77 2.95
C ASN A 152 24.20 0.02 2.97
N GLU A 153 24.06 0.92 3.93
CA GLU A 153 22.92 1.84 4.02
C GLU A 153 23.41 3.23 4.40
N ALA A 154 22.71 4.26 3.91
CA ALA A 154 22.97 5.63 4.26
C ALA A 154 21.68 6.45 4.20
N GLN A 155 21.66 7.57 4.91
CA GLN A 155 20.49 8.45 4.96
C GLN A 155 20.92 9.90 4.79
N TYR A 156 20.08 10.68 4.13
CA TYR A 156 20.28 12.11 3.96
C TYR A 156 18.97 12.87 4.16
N VAL A 157 18.86 13.61 5.26
CA VAL A 157 17.69 14.45 5.55
C VAL A 157 17.88 15.83 4.90
N PHE A 158 16.89 16.28 4.16
CA PHE A 158 16.93 17.55 3.46
C PHE A 158 17.03 18.73 4.45
N PRO A 159 17.91 19.71 4.18
CA PRO A 159 18.10 20.86 5.06
C PRO A 159 16.94 21.85 4.97
N ASP A 160 16.37 22.01 3.76
CA ASP A 160 15.28 22.94 3.49
C ASP A 160 13.93 22.26 3.73
N ARG A 161 13.01 22.98 4.37
CA ARG A 161 11.68 22.49 4.73
C ARG A 161 10.64 23.58 4.45
N SER A 162 9.42 23.18 4.09
CA SER A 162 8.30 24.12 3.87
C SER A 162 6.97 23.53 4.33
N GLY A 163 6.13 24.36 4.96
CA GLY A 163 4.77 23.96 5.33
C GLY A 163 4.74 22.81 6.35
N THR A 164 3.90 21.81 6.09
CA THR A 164 3.74 20.63 6.96
C THR A 164 4.95 19.70 6.94
N ASP A 165 5.82 19.80 5.93
CA ASP A 165 7.03 18.99 5.85
C ASP A 165 8.07 19.36 6.91
N CYS A 166 7.90 20.51 7.59
CA CYS A 166 8.72 20.87 8.75
C CYS A 166 8.56 19.90 9.93
N PHE A 167 7.48 19.11 9.99
CA PHE A 167 7.20 18.19 11.07
C PHE A 167 7.78 16.78 10.87
N ALA A 168 8.38 16.50 9.71
CA ALA A 168 8.95 15.21 9.35
C ALA A 168 10.40 15.34 8.85
N ASP A 169 11.22 14.31 9.06
CA ASP A 169 12.59 14.26 8.54
C ASP A 169 12.63 13.83 7.07
N LYS A 170 12.06 14.66 6.18
CA LYS A 170 12.06 14.41 4.73
C LYS A 170 13.49 14.29 4.20
N GLY A 171 13.72 13.34 3.29
CA GLY A 171 15.07 13.02 2.84
C GLY A 171 15.12 11.80 1.93
N VAL A 172 16.32 11.24 1.82
CA VAL A 172 16.69 10.09 1.01
C VAL A 172 17.17 8.96 1.91
N ASN A 173 16.72 7.75 1.61
CA ASN A 173 17.26 6.52 2.17
C ASN A 173 18.01 5.76 1.05
N TYR A 174 19.21 5.27 1.32
CA TYR A 174 20.08 4.57 0.38
C TYR A 174 20.33 3.15 0.86
N ALA A 175 20.31 2.20 -0.08
CA ALA A 175 20.65 0.80 0.16
C ALA A 175 21.52 0.27 -0.99
N GLU A 176 22.62 -0.38 -0.65
CA GLU A 176 23.45 -1.18 -1.56
C GLU A 176 23.07 -2.65 -1.38
N ILE A 177 22.64 -3.30 -2.46
CA ILE A 177 22.03 -4.63 -2.43
C ILE A 177 22.85 -5.57 -3.29
N ILE A 178 23.09 -6.80 -2.81
CA ILE A 178 23.76 -7.85 -3.59
C ILE A 178 22.75 -8.85 -4.17
N LYS A 179 22.53 -8.83 -5.49
CA LYS A 179 21.70 -9.80 -6.23
C LYS A 179 22.58 -10.58 -7.20
N GLY A 180 22.58 -11.91 -7.14
CA GLY A 180 23.42 -12.74 -8.02
C GLY A 180 24.94 -12.52 -7.87
N GLY A 181 25.39 -12.04 -6.71
CA GLY A 181 26.79 -11.72 -6.46
C GLY A 181 27.27 -10.40 -7.07
N GLN A 182 26.34 -9.53 -7.50
CA GLN A 182 26.58 -8.18 -8.01
C GLN A 182 25.87 -7.14 -7.16
#